data_AF-A0A6G4U1F7-F1
#
_entry.id   AF-A0A6G4U1F7-F1
#
_cell.length_a   1.000
_cell.length_b   1.000
_cell.length_c   1.000
_cell.angle_alpha   90.00
_cell.angle_beta   90.00
_cell.angle_gamma   90.00
#
_symmetry.space_group_name_H-M   'P 1'
#
loop_
_entity.id
_entity.type
_entity.pdbx_description
1 polymer ?
#
loop_
_entity_poly.entity_id
_entity_poly.type
_entity_poly.pdbx_seq_one_letter_code
_entity_poly.pdbx_strand_id
1 'polypeptide(L)'
;MTTRGTRRPRATAAAAGVVGLLAALLSVAAGGTATAEPATLKQTYQCVFPLIEEDPVTVDISVDLPTEVRVGETIPAQPVVSVSKVTKRAADGLATVGSATLEGTAKAYVTVGFPDGPLDIGLTNTLEKTTIPSPSADFDVKANGKTPDLSFDQPGEVPISVNSLLLTLTPKDAAGNKTSLDTFESECHLDPADQNKILHTIKVVPGSTESTENEDATEPTDPTESTQPTESTEPTESGGGGIPYNFNLKGNSFIKAANGNTPLSGSINTLYDLDKGTFTADLKLNPTTGSFSILGFLPTQTDIKFVQTAKTTGTLDETGTMASHSEMDVYLTSVRPFGIPIGGGEKCKTTEPSKIDLKGTNFVPNKGGKLTTASYKLAGLNDQCGMLGGIISAFMAGDGNTIDMDLTYKK
;
A
#
# COMPACT_ATOMS: atom_id res chain seq x y z
N MET A 1 -37.38 62.30 -64.12
CA MET A 1 -36.35 63.28 -63.74
C MET A 1 -35.41 62.62 -62.74
N THR A 2 -34.14 62.40 -63.16
CA THR A 2 -32.87 62.45 -62.37
C THR A 2 -32.83 61.80 -60.97
N THR A 3 -32.22 60.61 -60.79
CA THR A 3 -30.81 60.33 -60.34
C THR A 3 -30.52 60.76 -58.88
N ARG A 4 -29.77 60.09 -57.99
CA ARG A 4 -28.69 59.09 -58.08
C ARG A 4 -28.27 58.69 -56.63
N GLY A 5 -27.68 57.49 -56.47
CA GLY A 5 -26.51 57.21 -55.58
C GLY A 5 -26.84 56.74 -54.16
N THR A 6 -26.18 55.72 -53.57
CA THR A 6 -24.86 55.10 -53.86
C THR A 6 -24.79 53.75 -53.11
N ARG A 7 -24.67 52.60 -53.80
CA ARG A 7 -23.50 51.70 -53.99
C ARG A 7 -22.96 51.07 -52.68
N ARG A 8 -23.04 49.74 -52.40
CA ARG A 8 -22.43 48.52 -53.01
C ARG A 8 -20.87 48.51 -52.97
N PRO A 9 -20.15 47.36 -53.10
CA PRO A 9 -20.40 45.96 -52.67
C PRO A 9 -19.11 45.10 -52.39
N ARG A 10 -19.34 43.81 -52.08
CA ARG A 10 -18.71 42.55 -52.61
C ARG A 10 -17.32 42.06 -52.18
N ALA A 11 -17.36 40.76 -51.86
CA ALA A 11 -16.30 39.75 -51.85
C ALA A 11 -15.80 39.33 -53.25
N THR A 12 -14.59 38.76 -53.28
CA THR A 12 -14.01 37.80 -54.27
C THR A 12 -12.74 37.21 -53.60
N ALA A 13 -12.58 35.89 -53.40
CA ALA A 13 -12.33 34.77 -54.32
C ALA A 13 -10.82 34.47 -54.50
N ALA A 14 -10.54 33.16 -54.65
CA ALA A 14 -9.31 32.42 -54.37
C ALA A 14 -8.15 32.54 -55.38
N ALA A 15 -6.97 32.01 -55.00
CA ALA A 15 -5.94 31.52 -55.93
C ALA A 15 -5.08 30.40 -55.27
N ALA A 16 -4.66 29.43 -56.09
CA ALA A 16 -3.92 28.22 -55.74
C ALA A 16 -2.59 28.10 -56.53
N GLY A 17 -1.63 27.30 -56.03
CA GLY A 17 -0.37 26.82 -56.68
C GLY A 17 0.86 27.70 -56.38
N VAL A 18 2.09 27.24 -56.05
CA VAL A 18 2.91 26.13 -56.61
C VAL A 18 4.01 25.66 -55.60
N VAL A 19 4.46 24.42 -55.81
CA VAL A 19 5.51 23.56 -55.18
C VAL A 19 6.96 24.11 -55.18
N GLY A 20 7.79 23.76 -54.17
CA GLY A 20 9.26 23.67 -54.34
C GLY A 20 10.21 23.67 -53.11
N LEU A 21 10.62 22.46 -52.68
CA LEU A 21 11.93 22.00 -52.12
C LEU A 21 12.59 22.57 -50.81
N LEU A 22 12.81 21.61 -49.89
CA LEU A 22 14.00 21.30 -49.06
C LEU A 22 14.56 22.32 -48.04
N ALA A 23 14.32 22.03 -46.76
CA ALA A 23 15.31 22.12 -45.67
C ALA A 23 14.97 21.01 -44.65
N ALA A 24 15.66 19.87 -44.70
CA ALA A 24 16.79 19.55 -43.83
C ALA A 24 16.41 19.38 -42.34
N LEU A 25 16.20 18.09 -42.01
CA LEU A 25 16.44 17.40 -40.74
C LEU A 25 17.03 18.24 -39.60
N LEU A 26 16.23 18.36 -38.53
CA LEU A 26 16.67 18.30 -37.13
C LEU A 26 15.49 17.77 -36.32
N SER A 27 15.22 16.47 -36.47
CA SER A 27 14.47 15.72 -35.47
C SER A 27 15.35 15.61 -34.23
N VAL A 28 15.31 16.64 -33.39
CA VAL A 28 15.70 16.50 -32.00
C VAL A 28 14.63 15.61 -31.38
N ALA A 29 14.96 14.34 -31.18
CA ALA A 29 14.30 13.50 -30.20
C ALA A 29 14.55 14.11 -28.81
N ALA A 30 13.81 15.17 -28.48
CA ALA A 30 13.71 15.65 -27.13
C ALA A 30 12.76 14.70 -26.40
N GLY A 31 13.25 14.09 -25.32
CA GLY A 31 12.62 12.99 -24.61
C GLY A 31 11.11 13.16 -24.45
N GLY A 32 10.38 12.09 -24.76
CA GLY A 32 8.97 11.99 -24.46
C GLY A 32 8.77 12.33 -22.99
N THR A 33 8.22 13.52 -22.74
CA THR A 33 7.55 13.80 -21.49
C THR A 33 6.38 12.83 -21.46
N ALA A 34 6.34 11.96 -20.45
CA ALA A 34 5.19 11.10 -20.24
C ALA A 34 3.97 12.03 -20.13
N THR A 35 3.11 12.01 -21.16
CA THR A 35 1.86 12.77 -21.14
C THR A 35 0.92 12.00 -20.22
N ALA A 36 0.52 12.61 -19.10
CA ALA A 36 -0.49 12.04 -18.23
C ALA A 36 -1.82 11.95 -19.00
N GLU A 37 -2.43 10.77 -19.00
CA GLU A 37 -3.73 10.52 -19.62
C GLU A 37 -4.79 10.41 -18.50
N PRO A 38 -6.03 10.89 -18.71
CA PRO A 38 -7.07 10.78 -17.70
C PRO A 38 -7.39 9.30 -17.42
N ALA A 39 -7.03 8.84 -16.22
CA ALA A 39 -7.45 7.57 -15.68
C ALA A 39 -8.81 7.72 -15.00
N THR A 40 -9.75 6.83 -15.32
CA THR A 40 -11.12 6.88 -14.77
C THR A 40 -11.55 5.54 -14.22
N LEU A 41 -12.29 5.56 -13.11
CA LEU A 41 -12.85 4.37 -12.49
C LEU A 41 -14.25 4.67 -11.99
N LYS A 42 -15.21 3.83 -12.37
CA LYS A 42 -16.58 3.88 -11.86
C LYS A 42 -16.81 2.70 -10.93
N GLN A 43 -17.24 2.99 -9.71
CA GLN A 43 -17.54 1.97 -8.69
C GLN A 43 -18.86 2.26 -7.99
N THR A 44 -19.53 1.21 -7.55
CA THR A 44 -20.73 1.28 -6.73
C THR A 44 -20.42 0.74 -5.34
N TYR A 45 -20.82 1.49 -4.33
CA TYR A 45 -20.62 1.17 -2.92
C TYR A 45 -21.96 1.04 -2.22
N GLN A 46 -22.03 0.13 -1.26
CA GLN A 46 -23.12 0.02 -0.31
C GLN A 46 -22.68 0.71 0.99
N CYS A 47 -23.31 1.85 1.30
CA CYS A 47 -22.96 2.68 2.44
C CYS A 47 -23.98 2.53 3.56
N VAL A 48 -23.53 2.49 4.82
CA VAL A 48 -24.41 2.38 6.01
C VAL A 48 -24.67 3.75 6.62
N PHE A 49 -25.87 4.28 6.43
CA PHE A 49 -26.31 5.57 6.95
C PHE A 49 -27.15 5.42 8.23
N PRO A 50 -27.01 6.34 9.23
CA PRO A 50 -27.66 6.17 10.54
C PRO A 50 -29.19 6.05 10.54
N LEU A 51 -29.88 6.65 9.55
CA LEU A 51 -31.36 6.71 9.54
C LEU A 51 -32.01 5.78 8.52
N ILE A 52 -31.31 5.51 7.42
CA ILE A 52 -31.85 4.75 6.29
C ILE A 52 -31.14 3.41 6.10
N GLU A 53 -30.18 3.12 6.99
CA GLU A 53 -29.31 1.94 6.94
C GLU A 53 -28.56 1.91 5.60
N GLU A 54 -28.56 0.76 4.94
CA GLU A 54 -27.87 0.54 3.67
C GLU A 54 -28.54 1.29 2.51
N ASP A 55 -27.75 2.16 1.85
CA ASP A 55 -28.11 2.80 0.58
C ASP A 55 -26.92 2.85 -0.41
N PRO A 56 -27.13 2.59 -1.71
CA PRO A 56 -26.04 2.52 -2.69
C PRO A 56 -25.56 3.91 -3.11
N VAL A 57 -24.26 4.06 -3.29
CA VAL A 57 -23.61 5.28 -3.80
C VAL A 57 -22.71 4.90 -4.98
N THR A 58 -22.94 5.49 -6.14
CA THR A 58 -22.08 5.27 -7.32
C THR A 58 -21.08 6.41 -7.44
N VAL A 59 -19.81 6.10 -7.56
CA VAL A 59 -18.71 7.08 -7.60
C VAL A 59 -17.96 6.95 -8.92
N ASP A 60 -17.90 8.05 -9.66
CA ASP A 60 -17.04 8.22 -10.84
C ASP A 60 -15.76 8.96 -10.39
N ILE A 61 -14.61 8.30 -10.47
CA ILE A 61 -13.29 8.79 -10.03
C ILE A 61 -12.46 9.15 -11.27
N SER A 62 -11.75 10.28 -11.22
CA SER A 62 -10.87 10.76 -12.28
C SER A 62 -9.56 11.33 -11.72
N VAL A 63 -8.44 10.98 -12.34
CA VAL A 63 -7.11 11.52 -12.05
C VAL A 63 -6.23 11.42 -13.30
N ASP A 64 -5.36 12.40 -13.52
CA ASP A 64 -4.41 12.35 -14.63
C ASP A 64 -3.14 11.61 -14.17
N LEU A 65 -2.92 10.39 -14.66
CA LEU A 65 -1.73 9.58 -14.33
C LEU A 65 -1.02 9.14 -15.61
N PRO A 66 0.33 9.11 -15.62
CA PRO A 66 1.07 8.58 -16.76
C PRO A 66 0.86 7.08 -16.91
N THR A 67 0.86 6.58 -18.15
CA THR A 67 0.85 5.13 -18.44
C THR A 67 2.23 4.50 -18.31
N GLU A 68 3.30 5.27 -18.50
CA GLU A 68 4.68 4.82 -18.40
C GLU A 68 5.55 5.84 -17.65
N VAL A 69 6.43 5.34 -16.77
CA VAL A 69 7.40 6.13 -15.98
C VAL A 69 8.75 5.41 -15.93
N ARG A 70 9.85 6.16 -15.89
CA ARG A 70 11.19 5.57 -15.73
C ARG A 70 11.54 5.37 -14.25
N VAL A 71 12.33 4.34 -13.96
CA VAL A 71 12.97 4.18 -12.64
C VAL A 71 13.73 5.47 -12.27
N GLY A 72 13.49 5.97 -11.06
CA GLY A 72 14.07 7.21 -10.53
C GLY A 72 13.32 8.49 -10.88
N GLU A 73 12.31 8.43 -11.77
CA GLU A 73 11.43 9.55 -12.07
C GLU A 73 10.30 9.63 -11.03
N THR A 74 9.96 10.85 -10.61
CA THR A 74 8.89 11.11 -9.63
C THR A 74 7.64 11.59 -10.34
N ILE A 75 6.52 10.90 -10.12
CA ILE A 75 5.19 11.39 -10.46
C ILE A 75 4.79 12.40 -9.37
N PRO A 76 4.63 13.69 -9.70
CA PRO A 76 4.22 14.68 -8.72
C PRO A 76 2.76 14.47 -8.31
N ALA A 77 2.37 14.98 -7.15
CA ALA A 77 0.99 14.97 -6.66
C ALA A 77 -0.01 15.47 -7.71
N GLN A 78 -0.98 14.63 -8.05
CA GLN A 78 -2.03 14.90 -9.05
C GLN A 78 -3.35 15.25 -8.37
N PRO A 79 -4.14 16.17 -8.93
CA PRO A 79 -5.49 16.42 -8.46
C PRO A 79 -6.38 15.21 -8.75
N VAL A 80 -7.14 14.77 -7.75
CA VAL A 80 -8.15 13.72 -7.90
C VAL A 80 -9.52 14.36 -7.78
N VAL A 81 -10.41 14.06 -8.72
CA VAL A 81 -11.81 14.49 -8.69
C VAL A 81 -12.69 13.26 -8.65
N SER A 82 -13.69 13.28 -7.78
CA SER A 82 -14.72 12.24 -7.73
C SER A 82 -16.11 12.86 -7.72
N VAL A 83 -17.04 12.19 -8.41
CA VAL A 83 -18.45 12.56 -8.45
C VAL A 83 -19.26 11.38 -7.92
N SER A 84 -19.88 11.57 -6.77
CA SER A 84 -20.72 10.56 -6.12
C SER A 84 -22.19 10.84 -6.41
N LYS A 85 -22.89 9.89 -7.03
CA LYS A 85 -24.33 9.92 -7.21
C LYS A 85 -25.01 9.40 -5.95
N VAL A 86 -25.72 10.29 -5.27
CA VAL A 86 -26.52 10.03 -4.08
C VAL A 86 -27.96 9.79 -4.49
N THR A 87 -28.60 8.76 -3.93
CA THR A 87 -29.97 8.41 -4.29
C THR A 87 -30.99 9.40 -3.73
N LYS A 88 -32.17 9.44 -4.33
CA LYS A 88 -33.34 10.11 -3.75
C LYS A 88 -33.64 9.66 -2.31
N ARG A 89 -33.42 8.39 -1.95
CA ARG A 89 -33.71 7.87 -0.60
C ARG A 89 -32.77 8.47 0.43
N ALA A 90 -31.48 8.58 0.11
CA ALA A 90 -30.51 9.32 0.92
C ALA A 90 -30.87 10.81 1.03
N ALA A 91 -31.28 11.44 -0.07
CA ALA A 91 -31.79 12.82 -0.04
C ALA A 91 -33.03 12.97 0.87
N ASP A 92 -33.98 12.04 0.81
CA ASP A 92 -35.15 12.01 1.69
C ASP A 92 -34.72 11.90 3.17
N GLY A 93 -33.81 10.98 3.48
CA GLY A 93 -33.25 10.80 4.82
C GLY A 93 -32.63 12.09 5.38
N LEU A 94 -31.83 12.78 4.58
CA LEU A 94 -31.23 14.07 4.95
C LEU A 94 -32.28 15.17 5.12
N ALA A 95 -33.33 15.19 4.30
CA ALA A 95 -34.42 16.14 4.42
C ALA A 95 -35.24 15.94 5.70
N THR A 96 -35.38 14.71 6.20
CA THR A 96 -36.11 14.43 7.46
C THR A 96 -35.50 15.10 8.69
N VAL A 97 -34.18 15.33 8.67
CA VAL A 97 -33.44 16.03 9.73
C VAL A 97 -33.24 17.52 9.43
N GLY A 98 -33.94 18.05 8.42
CA GLY A 98 -33.90 19.47 8.06
C GLY A 98 -32.63 19.91 7.33
N SER A 99 -31.88 18.98 6.73
CA SER A 99 -30.66 19.31 5.99
C SER A 99 -30.99 20.05 4.68
N ALA A 100 -30.32 21.18 4.45
CA ALA A 100 -30.33 21.91 3.19
C ALA A 100 -29.02 21.73 2.41
N THR A 101 -27.91 21.49 3.10
CA THR A 101 -26.59 21.29 2.47
C THR A 101 -25.83 20.16 3.10
N LEU A 102 -24.97 19.52 2.30
CA LEU A 102 -24.06 18.46 2.70
C LEU A 102 -22.62 18.93 2.50
N GLU A 103 -21.80 18.80 3.53
CA GLU A 103 -20.37 19.07 3.54
C GLU A 103 -19.66 17.91 4.27
N GLY A 104 -18.37 17.68 4.02
CA GLY A 104 -17.65 16.58 4.68
C GLY A 104 -16.37 16.16 3.98
N THR A 105 -15.91 14.96 4.29
CA THR A 105 -14.76 14.32 3.66
C THR A 105 -15.08 12.89 3.26
N ALA A 106 -14.51 12.43 2.15
CA ALA A 106 -14.52 11.03 1.72
C ALA A 106 -13.08 10.52 1.70
N LYS A 107 -12.77 9.58 2.58
CA LYS A 107 -11.46 8.93 2.63
C LYS A 107 -11.49 7.66 1.78
N ALA A 108 -10.74 7.65 0.69
CA ALA A 108 -10.55 6.48 -0.15
C ALA A 108 -9.35 5.65 0.31
N TYR A 109 -9.52 4.34 0.41
CA TYR A 109 -8.43 3.39 0.67
C TYR A 109 -7.96 2.80 -0.66
N VAL A 110 -6.72 3.14 -1.03
CA VAL A 110 -6.12 2.84 -2.33
C VAL A 110 -4.92 1.92 -2.13
N THR A 111 -4.77 0.89 -2.95
CA THR A 111 -3.58 0.03 -2.99
C THR A 111 -2.82 0.29 -4.28
N VAL A 112 -1.53 0.64 -4.17
CA VAL A 112 -0.61 0.73 -5.30
C VAL A 112 0.26 -0.53 -5.29
N GLY A 113 0.17 -1.36 -6.32
CA GLY A 113 0.97 -2.59 -6.41
C GLY A 113 2.41 -2.26 -6.77
N PHE A 114 3.38 -2.69 -5.98
CA PHE A 114 4.79 -2.65 -6.38
C PHE A 114 5.35 -4.08 -6.47
N PRO A 115 6.42 -4.29 -7.26
CA PRO A 115 7.14 -5.56 -7.30
C PRO A 115 7.59 -6.06 -5.91
N ASP A 116 7.97 -5.13 -5.02
CA ASP A 116 8.43 -5.44 -3.65
C ASP A 116 7.30 -5.50 -2.61
N GLY A 117 6.05 -5.32 -3.05
CA GLY A 117 4.83 -5.44 -2.25
C GLY A 117 3.89 -4.24 -2.38
N PRO A 118 2.59 -4.41 -2.08
CA PRO A 118 1.63 -3.32 -2.18
C PRO A 118 1.88 -2.19 -1.16
N LEU A 119 1.64 -0.96 -1.60
CA LEU A 119 1.58 0.25 -0.80
C LEU A 119 0.13 0.67 -0.64
N ASP A 120 -0.39 0.62 0.59
CA ASP A 120 -1.73 1.08 0.91
C ASP A 120 -1.71 2.56 1.34
N ILE A 121 -2.63 3.34 0.78
CA ILE A 121 -2.70 4.79 0.89
C ILE A 121 -4.13 5.19 1.25
N GLY A 122 -4.29 6.00 2.30
CA GLY A 122 -5.55 6.64 2.63
C GLY A 122 -5.62 8.07 2.10
N LEU A 123 -6.39 8.29 1.02
CA LEU A 123 -6.56 9.62 0.41
C LEU A 123 -7.81 10.29 0.95
N THR A 124 -7.66 11.42 1.64
CA THR A 124 -8.81 12.21 2.12
C THR A 124 -9.20 13.22 1.04
N ASN A 125 -10.43 13.11 0.54
CA ASN A 125 -11.02 14.01 -0.43
C ASN A 125 -12.05 14.89 0.27
N THR A 126 -12.01 16.19 0.03
CA THR A 126 -12.95 17.16 0.62
C THR A 126 -14.17 17.29 -0.29
N LEU A 127 -15.36 17.12 0.28
CA LEU A 127 -16.61 17.34 -0.44
C LEU A 127 -16.80 18.83 -0.70
N GLU A 128 -17.18 19.17 -1.92
CA GLU A 128 -17.75 20.48 -2.21
C GLU A 128 -19.08 20.63 -1.48
N LYS A 129 -19.33 21.83 -0.97
CA LYS A 129 -20.62 22.16 -0.38
C LYS A 129 -21.72 21.91 -1.40
N THR A 130 -22.55 20.91 -1.13
CA THR A 130 -23.57 20.47 -2.07
C THR A 130 -24.96 20.78 -1.51
N THR A 131 -25.81 21.40 -2.32
CA THR A 131 -27.22 21.66 -1.95
C THR A 131 -28.02 20.37 -2.12
N ILE A 132 -28.80 20.01 -1.09
CA ILE A 132 -29.70 18.86 -1.15
C ILE A 132 -30.98 19.30 -1.88
N PRO A 133 -31.43 18.58 -2.92
CA PRO A 133 -32.64 18.95 -3.65
C PRO A 133 -33.89 18.95 -2.76
N SER A 134 -34.75 19.95 -2.97
CA SER A 134 -36.10 20.00 -2.40
C SER A 134 -37.10 20.37 -3.51
N PRO A 135 -38.00 19.45 -3.92
CA PRO A 135 -38.21 18.11 -3.39
C PRO A 135 -37.02 17.16 -3.63
N SER A 136 -36.86 16.15 -2.78
CA SER A 136 -35.74 15.21 -2.86
C SER A 136 -35.70 14.49 -4.21
N ALA A 137 -34.50 14.38 -4.76
CA ALA A 137 -34.18 13.67 -5.99
C ALA A 137 -32.76 13.11 -5.88
N ASP A 138 -32.37 12.25 -6.83
CA ASP A 138 -30.96 11.89 -7.01
C ASP A 138 -30.14 13.17 -7.24
N PHE A 139 -28.95 13.23 -6.66
CA PHE A 139 -28.04 14.37 -6.83
C PHE A 139 -26.59 13.95 -6.77
N ASP A 140 -25.73 14.78 -7.36
CA ASP A 140 -24.30 14.53 -7.41
C ASP A 140 -23.59 15.34 -6.31
N VAL A 141 -22.66 14.68 -5.63
CA VAL A 141 -21.74 15.27 -4.66
C VAL A 141 -20.33 15.17 -5.24
N LYS A 142 -19.68 16.32 -5.40
CA LYS A 142 -18.29 16.36 -5.87
C LYS A 142 -17.34 16.35 -4.69
N ALA A 143 -16.23 15.62 -4.81
CA ALA A 143 -15.13 15.68 -3.86
C ALA A 143 -13.79 15.81 -4.58
N ASN A 144 -12.92 16.62 -3.99
CA ASN A 144 -11.60 16.94 -4.52
C ASN A 144 -10.51 16.49 -3.54
N GLY A 145 -9.48 15.83 -4.06
CA GLY A 145 -8.31 15.41 -3.29
C GLY A 145 -7.03 15.55 -4.09
N LYS A 146 -5.95 15.02 -3.54
CA LYS A 146 -4.64 14.98 -4.19
C LYS A 146 -3.98 13.63 -3.93
N THR A 147 -3.35 13.05 -4.95
CA THR A 147 -2.45 11.91 -4.76
C THR A 147 -1.16 12.39 -4.08
N PRO A 148 -0.42 11.50 -3.38
CA PRO A 148 0.95 11.79 -2.99
C PRO A 148 1.88 11.80 -4.21
N ASP A 149 3.11 12.24 -4.00
CA ASP A 149 4.20 11.99 -4.93
C ASP A 149 4.52 10.49 -4.95
N LEU A 150 4.71 9.93 -6.14
CA LEU A 150 5.06 8.52 -6.33
C LEU A 150 6.40 8.41 -7.06
N SER A 151 7.27 7.52 -6.60
CA SER A 151 8.55 7.23 -7.24
C SER A 151 8.80 5.73 -7.23
N PHE A 152 9.48 5.24 -8.26
CA PHE A 152 9.74 3.82 -8.43
C PHE A 152 11.24 3.57 -8.59
N ASP A 153 11.75 2.58 -7.87
CA ASP A 153 13.15 2.17 -7.84
C ASP A 153 13.41 0.87 -8.63
N GLN A 154 12.35 0.13 -8.94
CA GLN A 154 12.40 -1.10 -9.75
C GLN A 154 11.41 -1.03 -10.94
N PRO A 155 11.77 -1.62 -12.10
CA PRO A 155 10.84 -1.76 -13.22
C PRO A 155 9.74 -2.77 -12.90
N GLY A 156 8.56 -2.60 -13.50
CA GLY A 156 7.42 -3.49 -13.29
C GLY A 156 6.07 -2.83 -13.60
N GLU A 157 5.01 -3.63 -13.52
CA GLU A 157 3.63 -3.11 -13.60
C GLU A 157 3.11 -2.76 -12.22
N VAL A 158 2.54 -1.56 -12.11
CA VAL A 158 2.09 -0.97 -10.86
C VAL A 158 0.60 -0.67 -10.97
N PRO A 159 -0.29 -1.63 -10.63
CA PRO A 159 -1.72 -1.39 -10.61
C PRO A 159 -2.11 -0.52 -9.41
N ILE A 160 -2.99 0.46 -9.63
CA ILE A 160 -3.55 1.34 -8.61
C ILE A 160 -5.01 0.95 -8.43
N SER A 161 -5.35 0.41 -7.26
CA SER A 161 -6.67 -0.12 -6.94
C SER A 161 -7.38 0.72 -5.88
N VAL A 162 -8.67 1.01 -6.04
CA VAL A 162 -9.52 1.67 -5.03
C VAL A 162 -10.42 0.64 -4.38
N ASN A 163 -10.32 0.47 -3.06
CA ASN A 163 -10.88 -0.68 -2.34
C ASN A 163 -12.12 -0.38 -1.50
N SER A 164 -12.12 0.72 -0.75
CA SER A 164 -13.22 1.07 0.16
C SER A 164 -13.22 2.57 0.43
N LEU A 165 -14.36 3.07 0.93
CA LEU A 165 -14.53 4.46 1.31
C LEU A 165 -15.00 4.56 2.76
N LEU A 166 -14.48 5.57 3.48
CA LEU A 166 -15.05 6.03 4.75
C LEU A 166 -15.51 7.48 4.55
N LEU A 167 -16.80 7.73 4.70
CA LEU A 167 -17.37 9.07 4.60
C LEU A 167 -17.47 9.67 6.00
N THR A 168 -17.09 10.94 6.14
CA THR A 168 -17.37 11.76 7.33
C THR A 168 -18.22 12.94 6.88
N LEU A 169 -19.52 12.88 7.15
CA LEU A 169 -20.53 13.77 6.58
C LEU A 169 -21.10 14.68 7.67
N THR A 170 -21.30 15.96 7.33
CA THR A 170 -21.90 16.98 8.20
C THR A 170 -23.07 17.64 7.48
N PRO A 171 -24.28 17.09 7.60
CA PRO A 171 -25.50 17.77 7.14
C PRO A 171 -25.74 19.08 7.90
N LYS A 172 -26.08 20.13 7.15
CA LYS A 172 -26.39 21.46 7.69
C LYS A 172 -27.76 21.94 7.23
N ASP A 173 -28.44 22.67 8.10
CA ASP A 173 -29.72 23.32 7.81
C ASP A 173 -29.56 24.53 6.86
N ALA A 174 -30.68 25.18 6.51
CA ALA A 174 -30.69 26.35 5.63
C ALA A 174 -29.96 27.58 6.21
N ALA A 175 -29.77 27.64 7.54
CA ALA A 175 -29.02 28.69 8.21
C ALA A 175 -27.50 28.36 8.33
N GLY A 176 -27.09 27.16 7.91
CA GLY A 176 -25.71 26.69 7.97
C GLY A 176 -25.32 26.06 9.31
N ASN A 177 -26.26 25.84 10.21
CA ASN A 177 -26.01 25.12 11.47
C ASN A 177 -26.03 23.62 11.24
N LYS A 178 -25.35 22.87 12.11
CA LYS A 178 -25.44 21.40 12.12
C LYS A 178 -26.89 20.98 12.40
N THR A 179 -27.35 19.95 11.68
CA THR A 179 -28.65 19.32 11.97
C THR A 179 -28.57 18.47 13.25
N SER A 180 -29.69 17.92 13.69
CA SER A 180 -29.74 16.98 14.83
C SER A 180 -28.96 15.68 14.58
N LEU A 181 -28.62 15.37 13.33
CA LEU A 181 -27.79 14.22 12.98
C LEU A 181 -26.30 14.46 13.27
N ASP A 182 -25.89 15.73 13.49
CA ASP A 182 -24.49 16.16 13.66
C ASP A 182 -23.58 15.62 12.54
N THR A 183 -22.27 15.63 12.77
CA THR A 183 -21.28 14.95 11.95
C THR A 183 -21.32 13.45 12.25
N PHE A 184 -21.44 12.62 11.20
CA PHE A 184 -21.44 11.17 11.33
C PHE A 184 -20.46 10.54 10.35
N GLU A 185 -20.07 9.30 10.65
CA GLU A 185 -19.28 8.46 9.76
C GLU A 185 -20.15 7.40 9.09
N SER A 186 -19.85 7.11 7.83
CA SER A 186 -20.49 6.04 7.07
C SER A 186 -19.42 5.20 6.41
N GLU A 187 -19.38 3.93 6.77
CA GLU A 187 -18.57 2.94 6.08
C GLU A 187 -19.25 2.53 4.78
N CYS A 188 -18.47 2.43 3.72
CA CYS A 188 -18.94 2.09 2.38
C CYS A 188 -18.11 0.92 1.85
N HIS A 189 -18.75 -0.21 1.62
CA HIS A 189 -18.13 -1.40 1.03
C HIS A 189 -18.49 -1.51 -0.45
N LEU A 190 -17.63 -2.10 -1.27
CA LEU A 190 -17.91 -2.33 -2.68
C LEU A 190 -19.10 -3.28 -2.84
N ASP A 191 -20.04 -2.93 -3.69
CA ASP A 191 -21.18 -3.77 -4.08
C ASP A 191 -21.41 -3.71 -5.61
N PRO A 192 -21.19 -4.82 -6.35
CA PRO A 192 -20.71 -6.11 -5.85
C PRO A 192 -19.23 -6.05 -5.42
N ALA A 193 -18.83 -6.92 -4.48
CA ALA A 193 -17.50 -6.90 -3.87
C ALA A 193 -16.34 -7.20 -4.84
N ASP A 194 -16.64 -7.81 -5.99
CA ASP A 194 -15.73 -8.24 -7.05
C ASP A 194 -15.71 -7.30 -8.28
N GLN A 195 -16.39 -6.16 -8.23
CA GLN A 195 -16.34 -5.15 -9.30
C GLN A 195 -14.90 -4.66 -9.55
N ASN A 196 -14.67 -4.03 -10.72
CA ASN A 196 -13.35 -3.50 -11.07
C ASN A 196 -12.83 -2.54 -9.98
N LYS A 197 -11.62 -2.84 -9.49
CA LYS A 197 -10.92 -2.01 -8.48
C LYS A 197 -9.80 -1.19 -9.09
N ILE A 198 -9.31 -1.56 -10.27
CA ILE A 198 -8.12 -0.97 -10.87
C ILE A 198 -8.50 0.34 -11.55
N LEU A 199 -8.01 1.44 -10.98
CA LEU A 199 -8.12 2.80 -11.53
C LEU A 199 -7.16 3.02 -12.69
N HIS A 200 -5.92 2.55 -12.55
CA HIS A 200 -4.89 2.70 -13.56
C HIS A 200 -3.78 1.67 -13.35
N THR A 201 -3.04 1.35 -14.39
CA THR A 201 -1.79 0.58 -14.27
C THR A 201 -0.65 1.39 -14.86
N ILE A 202 0.37 1.65 -14.05
CA ILE A 202 1.58 2.34 -14.48
C ILE A 202 2.63 1.30 -14.87
N LYS A 203 3.23 1.44 -16.05
CA LYS A 203 4.37 0.65 -16.46
C LYS A 203 5.67 1.36 -16.08
N VAL A 204 6.43 0.79 -15.17
CA VAL A 204 7.75 1.31 -14.78
C VAL A 204 8.82 0.66 -15.64
N VAL A 205 9.54 1.45 -16.43
CA VAL A 205 10.62 0.99 -17.31
C VAL A 205 12.00 1.35 -16.75
N PRO A 206 13.07 0.60 -17.07
CA PRO A 206 14.42 0.91 -16.60
C PRO A 206 14.84 2.35 -16.95
N GLY A 207 15.54 3.01 -16.03
CA GLY A 207 16.16 4.31 -16.27
C GLY A 207 17.26 4.19 -17.34
N SER A 208 17.38 5.20 -18.21
CA SER A 208 18.47 5.24 -19.19
C SER A 208 19.80 5.44 -18.46
N THR A 209 20.62 4.40 -18.34
CA THR A 209 22.05 4.57 -18.12
C THR A 209 22.66 5.15 -19.39
N GLU A 210 22.88 6.47 -19.43
CA GLU A 210 23.95 7.00 -20.26
C GLU A 210 25.26 6.40 -19.73
N SER A 211 25.77 5.40 -20.43
CA SER A 211 27.13 4.90 -20.30
C SER A 211 27.58 4.56 -21.71
N THR A 212 28.44 5.43 -22.23
CA THR A 212 29.26 5.21 -23.42
C THR A 212 30.09 3.94 -23.24
N GLU A 213 29.86 2.93 -24.06
CA GLU A 213 30.92 1.99 -24.45
C GLU A 213 30.63 1.41 -25.85
N ASN A 214 31.70 1.38 -26.65
CA ASN A 214 31.77 1.00 -28.06
C ASN A 214 31.92 -0.53 -28.21
N GLU A 215 31.70 -0.99 -29.45
CA GLU A 215 32.09 -2.29 -30.03
C GLU A 215 31.27 -3.52 -29.56
N ASP A 216 30.83 -4.45 -30.40
CA ASP A 216 31.06 -4.73 -31.82
C ASP A 216 29.90 -5.61 -32.32
N ALA A 217 29.68 -5.61 -33.63
CA ALA A 217 28.59 -6.28 -34.31
C ALA A 217 28.77 -7.81 -34.37
N THR A 218 27.71 -8.57 -34.13
CA THR A 218 27.36 -9.74 -34.96
C THR A 218 25.91 -10.18 -34.75
N GLU A 219 25.08 -9.96 -35.77
CA GLU A 219 23.90 -10.79 -36.09
C GLU A 219 24.35 -12.24 -36.42
N PRO A 220 23.49 -13.30 -36.38
CA PRO A 220 22.19 -13.27 -37.06
C PRO A 220 21.02 -14.10 -36.47
N THR A 221 19.82 -13.74 -36.97
CA THR A 221 18.66 -14.59 -37.29
C THR A 221 17.77 -15.19 -36.19
N ASP A 222 16.56 -14.63 -36.15
CA ASP A 222 15.27 -15.25 -35.76
C ASP A 222 14.96 -16.48 -36.67
N PRO A 223 14.20 -17.48 -36.20
CA PRO A 223 12.74 -17.36 -36.28
C PRO A 223 11.97 -17.87 -35.04
N THR A 224 11.09 -17.02 -34.53
CA THR A 224 9.66 -17.25 -34.24
C THR A 224 9.24 -18.71 -34.01
N GLU A 225 8.90 -19.07 -32.76
CA GLU A 225 7.83 -20.04 -32.51
C GLU A 225 7.05 -19.71 -31.22
N SER A 226 5.74 -19.67 -31.39
CA SER A 226 4.70 -19.41 -30.38
C SER A 226 4.69 -20.48 -29.29
N THR A 227 4.67 -20.07 -28.02
CA THR A 227 4.15 -20.92 -26.94
C THR A 227 3.16 -20.15 -26.07
N GLN A 228 1.96 -20.72 -26.05
CA GLN A 228 0.74 -20.33 -25.36
C GLN A 228 0.93 -20.24 -23.83
N PRO A 229 0.23 -19.32 -23.13
CA PRO A 229 0.43 -19.08 -21.71
C PRO A 229 -0.05 -20.23 -20.84
N THR A 230 0.80 -20.63 -19.90
CA THR A 230 0.49 -21.56 -18.81
C THR A 230 -0.46 -20.87 -17.83
N GLU A 231 -1.65 -21.47 -17.72
CA GLU A 231 -2.71 -21.20 -16.76
C GLU A 231 -2.16 -21.17 -15.32
N SER A 232 -2.19 -19.99 -14.70
CA SER A 232 -1.82 -19.80 -13.29
C SER A 232 -3.00 -20.20 -12.42
N THR A 233 -2.95 -21.42 -11.90
CA THR A 233 -3.82 -21.94 -10.85
C THR A 233 -3.87 -20.96 -9.66
N GLU A 234 -5.03 -20.35 -9.44
CA GLU A 234 -5.38 -19.59 -8.25
C GLU A 234 -5.38 -20.53 -7.02
N PRO A 235 -4.79 -20.15 -5.87
CA PRO A 235 -4.99 -20.91 -4.65
C PRO A 235 -6.45 -20.75 -4.19
N THR A 236 -7.20 -21.83 -4.35
CA THR A 236 -8.43 -22.07 -3.59
C THR A 236 -8.07 -22.23 -2.11
N GLU A 237 -8.80 -21.54 -1.22
CA GLU A 237 -9.18 -21.90 0.16
C GLU A 237 -9.27 -20.63 1.05
N SER A 238 -10.13 -20.50 2.05
CA SER A 238 -11.18 -21.33 2.63
C SER A 238 -11.85 -20.46 3.72
N GLY A 239 -13.12 -20.68 4.00
CA GLY A 239 -13.94 -19.85 4.88
C GLY A 239 -13.39 -19.69 6.30
N GLY A 240 -13.31 -18.45 6.75
CA GLY A 240 -13.03 -18.06 8.14
C GLY A 240 -13.07 -16.53 8.26
N GLY A 241 -14.21 -15.97 8.65
CA GLY A 241 -14.47 -14.52 8.72
C GLY A 241 -13.71 -13.82 9.84
N GLY A 242 -12.41 -13.58 9.65
CA GLY A 242 -11.60 -12.72 10.51
C GLY A 242 -11.39 -11.34 9.90
N ILE A 243 -11.34 -10.30 10.75
CA ILE A 243 -11.01 -8.93 10.35
C ILE A 243 -9.49 -8.81 10.17
N PRO A 244 -9.00 -8.37 9.01
CA PRO A 244 -7.58 -8.17 8.80
C PRO A 244 -7.06 -6.95 9.56
N TYR A 245 -6.01 -7.12 10.37
CA TYR A 245 -5.21 -6.01 10.90
C TYR A 245 -3.73 -6.23 10.59
N ASN A 246 -3.10 -5.24 9.97
CA ASN A 246 -1.70 -5.30 9.60
C ASN A 246 -0.90 -4.34 10.48
N PHE A 247 0.29 -4.75 10.91
CA PHE A 247 1.16 -3.93 11.73
C PHE A 247 2.59 -3.96 11.19
N ASN A 248 3.23 -2.79 11.19
CA ASN A 248 4.67 -2.72 11.16
C ASN A 248 5.19 -3.03 12.56
N LEU A 249 6.32 -3.73 12.65
CA LEU A 249 6.99 -3.99 13.92
C LEU A 249 8.37 -3.35 13.92
N LYS A 250 8.74 -2.81 15.07
CA LYS A 250 10.09 -2.32 15.34
C LYS A 250 10.43 -2.65 16.79
N GLY A 251 11.60 -3.18 17.03
CA GLY A 251 11.98 -3.59 18.37
C GLY A 251 13.42 -3.99 18.47
N ASN A 252 13.74 -4.66 19.57
CA ASN A 252 15.06 -5.16 19.84
C ASN A 252 14.97 -6.47 20.64
N SER A 253 15.77 -7.46 20.25
CA SER A 253 16.01 -8.64 21.06
C SER A 253 17.36 -8.55 21.76
N PHE A 254 17.40 -8.89 23.05
CA PHE A 254 18.64 -9.06 23.81
C PHE A 254 18.97 -10.55 23.94
N ILE A 255 20.15 -10.93 23.47
CA ILE A 255 20.68 -12.29 23.54
C ILE A 255 21.63 -12.39 24.73
N LYS A 256 21.21 -13.13 25.76
CA LYS A 256 21.90 -13.17 27.05
C LYS A 256 23.28 -13.81 26.95
N ALA A 257 23.38 -14.97 26.29
CA ALA A 257 24.62 -15.72 26.17
C ALA A 257 25.71 -14.95 25.39
N ALA A 258 25.29 -14.19 24.37
CA ALA A 258 26.18 -13.39 23.52
C ALA A 258 26.37 -11.95 24.02
N ASN A 259 25.68 -11.58 25.12
CA ASN A 259 25.66 -10.24 25.70
C ASN A 259 25.51 -9.14 24.64
N GLY A 260 24.40 -9.16 23.90
CA GLY A 260 24.23 -8.24 22.79
C GLY A 260 22.80 -8.14 22.30
N ASN A 261 22.63 -7.26 21.32
CA ASN A 261 21.34 -6.81 20.84
C ASN A 261 21.17 -7.11 19.36
N THR A 262 19.94 -7.47 18.99
CA THR A 262 19.51 -7.70 17.62
C THR A 262 18.33 -6.78 17.34
N PRO A 263 18.53 -5.69 16.56
CA PRO A 263 17.42 -4.86 16.12
C PRO A 263 16.43 -5.67 15.31
N LEU A 264 15.14 -5.52 15.57
CA LEU A 264 14.06 -6.20 14.87
C LEU A 264 13.24 -5.18 14.09
N SER A 265 12.91 -5.52 12.85
CA SER A 265 11.96 -4.80 12.02
C SER A 265 11.21 -5.77 11.12
N GLY A 266 10.04 -5.39 10.63
CA GLY A 266 9.23 -6.25 9.77
C GLY A 266 7.76 -5.89 9.78
N SER A 267 6.92 -6.88 9.51
CA SER A 267 5.48 -6.76 9.54
C SER A 267 4.81 -8.02 10.10
N ILE A 268 3.62 -7.84 10.64
CA ILE A 268 2.72 -8.94 11.02
C ILE A 268 1.32 -8.65 10.47
N ASN A 269 0.79 -9.59 9.70
CA ASN A 269 -0.54 -9.51 9.11
C ASN A 269 -1.45 -10.47 9.86
N THR A 270 -2.49 -9.95 10.49
CA THR A 270 -3.36 -10.72 11.38
C THR A 270 -4.75 -10.88 10.78
N LEU A 271 -5.41 -11.99 11.10
CA LEU A 271 -6.85 -12.20 10.93
C LEU A 271 -7.46 -12.36 12.31
N TYR A 272 -8.21 -11.36 12.76
CA TYR A 272 -8.80 -11.28 14.09
C TYR A 272 -10.26 -11.73 14.09
N ASP A 273 -10.58 -12.71 14.93
CA ASP A 273 -11.92 -13.20 15.18
C ASP A 273 -12.51 -12.42 16.38
N LEU A 274 -13.44 -11.51 16.09
CA LEU A 274 -14.09 -10.66 17.10
C LEU A 274 -14.84 -11.47 18.15
N ASP A 275 -15.52 -12.55 17.74
CA ASP A 275 -16.38 -13.33 18.62
C ASP A 275 -15.55 -14.14 19.63
N LYS A 276 -14.37 -14.62 19.19
CA LYS A 276 -13.47 -15.43 20.04
C LYS A 276 -12.42 -14.60 20.76
N GLY A 277 -12.17 -13.35 20.35
CA GLY A 277 -11.06 -12.55 20.85
C GLY A 277 -9.69 -13.16 20.51
N THR A 278 -9.60 -13.90 19.40
CA THR A 278 -8.39 -14.61 18.96
C THR A 278 -7.92 -14.13 17.61
N PHE A 279 -6.63 -14.25 17.31
CA PHE A 279 -6.11 -14.02 15.97
C PHE A 279 -5.13 -15.11 15.52
N THR A 280 -5.03 -15.25 14.20
CA THR A 280 -3.89 -15.89 13.54
C THR A 280 -3.12 -14.86 12.74
N ALA A 281 -1.83 -15.06 12.52
CA ALA A 281 -1.02 -14.07 11.82
C ALA A 281 0.20 -14.63 11.09
N ASP A 282 0.50 -14.00 9.95
CA ASP A 282 1.72 -14.19 9.19
C ASP A 282 2.74 -13.14 9.63
N LEU A 283 3.85 -13.61 10.21
CA LEU A 283 4.92 -12.78 10.76
C LEU A 283 6.12 -12.82 9.81
N LYS A 284 6.54 -11.64 9.34
CA LYS A 284 7.72 -11.47 8.51
C LYS A 284 8.69 -10.51 9.18
N LEU A 285 9.77 -11.04 9.73
CA LEU A 285 10.90 -10.24 10.20
C LEU A 285 11.89 -10.02 9.07
N ASN A 286 12.36 -8.79 8.92
CA ASN A 286 13.40 -8.45 7.96
C ASN A 286 14.76 -9.02 8.41
N PRO A 287 15.65 -9.37 7.47
CA PRO A 287 17.05 -9.63 7.80
C PRO A 287 17.66 -8.43 8.54
N THR A 288 18.56 -8.72 9.47
CA THR A 288 19.15 -7.71 10.36
C THR A 288 20.58 -8.08 10.72
N THR A 289 21.31 -7.14 11.30
CA THR A 289 22.65 -7.37 11.84
C THR A 289 22.62 -7.21 13.36
N GLY A 290 22.89 -8.29 14.09
CA GLY A 290 23.07 -8.29 15.53
C GLY A 290 24.48 -7.86 15.93
N SER A 291 24.60 -7.23 17.10
CA SER A 291 25.87 -6.79 17.69
C SER A 291 26.06 -7.39 19.07
N PHE A 292 27.15 -8.13 19.25
CA PHE A 292 27.40 -8.98 20.41
C PHE A 292 28.79 -8.76 21.00
N SER A 293 28.96 -9.04 22.29
CA SER A 293 30.24 -9.01 23.00
C SER A 293 30.53 -10.38 23.61
N ILE A 294 31.15 -11.24 22.81
CA ILE A 294 31.48 -12.61 23.22
C ILE A 294 32.56 -12.55 24.32
N LEU A 295 32.35 -13.30 25.41
CA LEU A 295 33.21 -13.29 26.61
C LEU A 295 33.38 -11.90 27.26
N GLY A 296 32.53 -10.93 26.93
CA GLY A 296 32.55 -9.57 27.48
C GLY A 296 33.59 -8.62 26.89
N PHE A 297 34.41 -9.06 25.93
CA PHE A 297 35.45 -8.22 25.32
C PHE A 297 35.59 -8.37 23.80
N LEU A 298 35.00 -9.39 23.18
CA LEU A 298 35.17 -9.66 21.75
C LEU A 298 33.94 -9.16 20.95
N PRO A 299 34.03 -7.98 20.29
CA PRO A 299 32.93 -7.45 19.49
C PRO A 299 32.72 -8.33 18.24
N THR A 300 31.49 -8.81 18.08
CA THR A 300 31.09 -9.67 16.97
C THR A 300 29.81 -9.15 16.35
N GLN A 301 29.82 -8.98 15.03
CA GLN A 301 28.61 -8.70 14.26
C GLN A 301 28.11 -9.99 13.61
N THR A 302 26.80 -10.14 13.49
CA THR A 302 26.21 -11.32 12.86
C THR A 302 25.02 -10.92 12.02
N ASP A 303 25.01 -11.34 10.76
CA ASP A 303 23.86 -11.17 9.88
C ASP A 303 22.87 -12.32 10.14
N ILE A 304 21.61 -11.93 10.33
CA ILE A 304 20.56 -12.81 10.83
C ILE A 304 19.37 -12.73 9.88
N LYS A 305 18.83 -13.89 9.53
CA LYS A 305 17.57 -14.04 8.79
C LYS A 305 16.59 -14.86 9.61
N PHE A 306 15.31 -14.55 9.51
CA PHE A 306 14.26 -15.24 10.23
C PHE A 306 13.32 -15.92 9.23
N VAL A 307 12.83 -17.10 9.58
CA VAL A 307 11.81 -17.81 8.81
C VAL A 307 10.75 -18.31 9.77
N GLN A 308 9.52 -17.83 9.61
CA GLN A 308 8.37 -18.31 10.39
C GLN A 308 8.09 -19.78 10.04
N THR A 309 7.96 -20.63 11.06
CA THR A 309 7.72 -22.08 10.88
C THR A 309 6.25 -22.47 11.04
N ALA A 310 5.48 -21.64 11.75
CA ALA A 310 4.03 -21.78 11.90
C ALA A 310 3.38 -20.39 12.05
N LYS A 311 2.10 -20.28 11.65
CA LYS A 311 1.32 -19.05 11.86
C LYS A 311 1.37 -18.63 13.34
N THR A 312 1.57 -17.35 13.56
CA THR A 312 1.51 -16.77 14.91
C THR A 312 0.06 -16.85 15.37
N THR A 313 -0.16 -17.20 16.62
CA THR A 313 -1.50 -17.26 17.22
C THR A 313 -1.54 -16.34 18.42
N GLY A 314 -2.73 -15.84 18.79
CA GLY A 314 -2.84 -15.01 19.96
C GLY A 314 -4.26 -14.67 20.36
N THR A 315 -4.35 -13.92 21.46
CA THR A 315 -5.59 -13.42 22.03
C THR A 315 -5.50 -11.91 22.23
N LEU A 316 -6.61 -11.21 22.05
CA LEU A 316 -6.78 -9.80 22.39
C LEU A 316 -8.13 -9.65 23.08
N ASP A 317 -8.14 -9.13 24.31
CA ASP A 317 -9.39 -8.83 25.00
C ASP A 317 -9.84 -7.37 24.81
N GLU A 318 -11.06 -7.07 25.23
CA GLU A 318 -11.67 -5.73 25.14
C GLU A 318 -10.91 -4.65 25.91
N THR A 319 -10.06 -5.04 26.86
CA THR A 319 -9.23 -4.11 27.66
C THR A 319 -7.89 -3.79 26.98
N GLY A 320 -7.61 -4.42 25.84
CA GLY A 320 -6.34 -4.29 25.13
C GLY A 320 -5.22 -5.15 25.73
N THR A 321 -5.54 -6.17 26.52
CA THR A 321 -4.55 -7.16 26.95
C THR A 321 -4.34 -8.17 25.82
N MET A 322 -3.10 -8.28 25.36
CA MET A 322 -2.71 -9.14 24.25
C MET A 322 -1.69 -10.17 24.68
N ALA A 323 -1.83 -11.39 24.15
CA ALA A 323 -0.79 -12.41 24.18
C ALA A 323 -0.63 -13.00 22.77
N SER A 324 0.61 -13.28 22.36
CA SER A 324 0.91 -13.92 21.09
C SER A 324 1.98 -14.99 21.25
N HIS A 325 1.87 -16.05 20.45
CA HIS A 325 2.81 -17.14 20.33
C HIS A 325 3.30 -17.26 18.88
N SER A 326 4.61 -17.15 18.69
CA SER A 326 5.27 -17.27 17.38
C SER A 326 6.35 -18.34 17.41
N GLU A 327 6.50 -19.07 16.31
CA GLU A 327 7.62 -20.01 16.09
C GLU A 327 8.42 -19.61 14.84
N MET A 328 9.74 -19.55 14.98
CA MET A 328 10.63 -19.19 13.87
C MET A 328 11.99 -19.87 13.93
N ASP A 329 12.51 -20.23 12.76
CA ASP A 329 13.90 -20.58 12.57
C ASP A 329 14.75 -19.31 12.47
N VAL A 330 15.89 -19.31 13.16
CA VAL A 330 16.86 -18.22 13.13
C VAL A 330 18.09 -18.70 12.37
N TYR A 331 18.42 -17.99 11.30
CA TYR A 331 19.56 -18.25 10.44
C TYR A 331 20.67 -17.26 10.73
N LEU A 332 21.92 -17.73 10.82
CA LEU A 332 23.10 -16.88 10.90
C LEU A 332 23.83 -16.94 9.56
N THR A 333 23.57 -15.95 8.72
CA THR A 333 24.12 -15.95 7.35
C THR A 333 25.60 -15.56 7.33
N SER A 334 26.07 -14.80 8.32
CA SER A 334 27.48 -14.43 8.47
C SER A 334 27.82 -14.08 9.91
N VAL A 335 28.94 -14.57 10.44
CA VAL A 335 29.47 -14.25 11.77
C VAL A 335 30.85 -13.60 11.63
N ARG A 336 30.98 -12.35 12.10
CA ARG A 336 32.13 -11.47 11.86
C ARG A 336 32.72 -10.84 13.13
N PRO A 337 33.60 -11.53 13.87
CA PRO A 337 34.46 -10.85 14.84
C PRO A 337 35.46 -9.95 14.11
N PHE A 338 35.64 -8.73 14.58
CA PHE A 338 36.54 -7.72 13.96
C PHE A 338 36.34 -7.51 12.44
N GLY A 339 35.13 -7.79 11.93
CA GLY A 339 34.79 -7.62 10.51
C GLY A 339 35.19 -8.78 9.58
N ILE A 340 35.81 -9.86 10.09
CA ILE A 340 36.26 -11.00 9.28
C ILE A 340 35.24 -12.14 9.40
N PRO A 341 34.64 -12.64 8.30
CA PRO A 341 33.69 -13.75 8.36
C PRO A 341 34.39 -15.06 8.76
N ILE A 342 34.02 -15.63 9.91
CA ILE A 342 34.60 -16.88 10.44
C ILE A 342 33.62 -18.06 10.46
N GLY A 343 32.34 -17.80 10.17
CA GLY A 343 31.28 -18.81 10.24
C GLY A 343 29.93 -18.24 9.82
N GLY A 344 28.90 -19.05 9.99
CA GLY A 344 27.58 -18.81 9.41
C GLY A 344 27.46 -19.42 8.01
N GLY A 345 26.40 -19.03 7.30
CA GLY A 345 26.11 -19.43 5.93
C GLY A 345 24.62 -19.60 5.71
N GLU A 346 24.20 -19.75 4.45
CA GLU A 346 22.77 -19.81 4.09
C GLU A 346 22.01 -20.97 4.77
N LYS A 347 22.72 -22.03 5.15
CA LYS A 347 22.15 -23.20 5.83
C LYS A 347 22.40 -23.24 7.33
N CYS A 348 23.15 -22.28 7.87
CA CYS A 348 23.41 -22.19 9.30
C CYS A 348 22.16 -21.69 10.01
N LYS A 349 21.46 -22.58 10.72
CA LYS A 349 20.20 -22.25 11.40
C LYS A 349 20.04 -22.97 12.73
N THR A 350 19.06 -22.55 13.52
CA THR A 350 18.63 -23.24 14.73
C THR A 350 18.17 -24.67 14.45
N THR A 351 18.47 -25.60 15.37
CA THR A 351 18.07 -27.02 15.25
C THR A 351 16.59 -27.23 15.53
N GLU A 352 15.98 -26.32 16.28
CA GLU A 352 14.55 -26.30 16.60
C GLU A 352 14.04 -24.85 16.46
N PRO A 353 12.75 -24.64 16.12
CA PRO A 353 12.18 -23.31 16.07
C PRO A 353 12.23 -22.63 17.43
N SER A 354 12.59 -21.34 17.42
CA SER A 354 12.51 -20.49 18.60
C SER A 354 11.04 -20.18 18.88
N LYS A 355 10.58 -20.56 20.06
CA LYS A 355 9.22 -20.28 20.54
C LYS A 355 9.23 -18.97 21.31
N ILE A 356 8.43 -18.02 20.86
CA ILE A 356 8.44 -16.65 21.37
C ILE A 356 7.03 -16.28 21.80
N ASP A 357 6.86 -16.10 23.11
CA ASP A 357 5.63 -15.61 23.72
C ASP A 357 5.79 -14.12 24.05
N LEU A 358 4.97 -13.27 23.42
CA LEU A 358 4.91 -11.84 23.71
C LEU A 358 3.61 -11.49 24.41
N LYS A 359 3.67 -10.48 25.29
CA LYS A 359 2.53 -9.94 26.02
C LYS A 359 2.53 -8.42 25.97
N GLY A 360 1.34 -7.84 25.92
CA GLY A 360 1.12 -6.40 25.97
C GLY A 360 -0.15 -6.04 26.70
N THR A 361 -0.22 -4.78 27.12
CA THR A 361 -1.41 -4.17 27.72
C THR A 361 -1.70 -2.86 27.00
N ASN A 362 -2.97 -2.44 26.94
CA ASN A 362 -3.40 -1.26 26.20
C ASN A 362 -3.10 -1.34 24.68
N PHE A 363 -3.11 -2.54 24.12
CA PHE A 363 -3.02 -2.74 22.68
C PHE A 363 -4.32 -2.29 22.02
N VAL A 364 -4.23 -1.48 20.96
CA VAL A 364 -5.40 -0.96 20.25
C VAL A 364 -5.33 -1.40 18.78
N PRO A 365 -6.30 -2.17 18.23
CA PRO A 365 -6.21 -2.76 16.89
C PRO A 365 -5.84 -1.80 15.76
N ASN A 366 -6.38 -0.58 15.76
CA ASN A 366 -6.15 0.43 14.72
C ASN A 366 -4.99 1.41 15.02
N LYS A 367 -4.20 1.14 16.06
CA LYS A 367 -3.02 1.95 16.44
C LYS A 367 -1.77 1.09 16.66
N GLY A 368 -1.94 -0.09 17.24
CA GLY A 368 -0.89 -0.98 17.71
C GLY A 368 -0.64 -0.83 19.21
N GLY A 369 0.55 -1.22 19.66
CA GLY A 369 0.90 -1.24 21.06
C GLY A 369 2.24 -1.90 21.31
N LYS A 370 2.70 -1.79 22.57
CA LYS A 370 3.98 -2.35 23.00
C LYS A 370 3.80 -3.79 23.47
N LEU A 371 4.67 -4.66 22.97
CA LEU A 371 4.75 -6.07 23.30
C LEU A 371 6.13 -6.40 23.88
N THR A 372 6.16 -7.23 24.91
CA THR A 372 7.40 -7.66 25.57
C THR A 372 7.34 -9.15 25.90
N THR A 373 8.50 -9.79 26.02
CA THR A 373 8.61 -11.13 26.63
C THR A 373 9.45 -11.07 27.89
N ALA A 374 9.05 -11.86 28.90
CA ALA A 374 9.84 -12.03 30.11
C ALA A 374 11.10 -12.88 29.84
N SER A 375 10.98 -13.90 28.99
CA SER A 375 12.10 -14.72 28.55
C SER A 375 11.70 -15.62 27.38
N TYR A 376 12.64 -15.87 26.46
CA TYR A 376 12.55 -16.95 25.48
C TYR A 376 13.88 -17.71 25.34
N LYS A 377 13.79 -18.93 24.82
CA LYS A 377 14.93 -19.82 24.54
C LYS A 377 15.34 -19.75 23.09
N LEU A 378 16.63 -19.59 22.84
CA LEU A 378 17.22 -19.78 21.51
C LEU A 378 17.87 -21.17 21.46
N ALA A 379 17.46 -21.99 20.49
CA ALA A 379 18.01 -23.32 20.29
C ALA A 379 19.47 -23.27 19.80
N GLY A 380 20.17 -24.40 19.90
CA GLY A 380 21.48 -24.59 19.28
C GLY A 380 21.42 -24.46 17.76
N LEU A 381 22.57 -24.28 17.13
CA LEU A 381 22.70 -24.26 15.68
C LEU A 381 23.02 -25.65 15.15
N ASN A 382 22.64 -25.90 13.90
CA ASN A 382 23.01 -27.11 13.18
C ASN A 382 24.53 -27.15 12.88
N ASP A 383 24.97 -28.28 12.31
CA ASP A 383 26.35 -28.52 11.92
C ASP A 383 26.78 -27.79 10.62
N GLN A 384 25.88 -27.00 10.02
CA GLN A 384 26.09 -26.29 8.75
C GLN A 384 26.54 -24.84 8.93
N CYS A 385 27.13 -24.52 10.08
CA CYS A 385 27.56 -23.18 10.49
C CYS A 385 29.06 -22.90 10.31
N GLY A 386 29.74 -23.75 9.52
CA GLY A 386 31.17 -23.70 9.29
C GLY A 386 31.99 -24.37 10.40
N MET A 387 33.32 -24.29 10.28
CA MET A 387 34.27 -25.00 11.15
C MET A 387 34.11 -24.68 12.65
N LEU A 388 33.64 -23.48 12.97
CA LEU A 388 33.42 -23.03 14.35
C LEU A 388 31.95 -23.12 14.78
N GLY A 389 31.09 -23.80 14.02
CA GLY A 389 29.65 -23.85 14.25
C GLY A 389 29.24 -24.26 15.66
N GLY A 390 29.90 -25.27 16.25
CA GLY A 390 29.63 -25.70 17.63
C GLY A 390 29.98 -24.63 18.68
N ILE A 391 31.03 -23.85 18.45
CA ILE A 391 31.43 -22.74 19.33
C ILE A 391 30.45 -21.58 19.18
N ILE A 392 30.07 -21.23 17.94
CA ILE A 392 29.07 -20.19 17.65
C ILE A 392 27.74 -20.55 18.32
N SER A 393 27.31 -21.81 18.22
CA SER A 393 26.10 -22.32 18.86
C SER A 393 26.16 -22.16 20.39
N ALA A 394 27.29 -22.49 21.02
CA ALA A 394 27.45 -22.41 22.47
C ALA A 394 27.34 -20.96 23.01
N PHE A 395 27.73 -19.97 22.20
CA PHE A 395 27.65 -18.56 22.59
C PHE A 395 26.32 -17.89 22.29
N MET A 396 25.44 -18.53 21.51
CA MET A 396 24.13 -17.97 21.15
C MET A 396 22.97 -18.71 21.79
N ALA A 397 23.06 -20.03 21.93
CA ALA A 397 22.00 -20.85 22.48
C ALA A 397 21.82 -20.63 23.99
N GLY A 398 20.57 -20.69 24.45
CA GLY A 398 20.26 -20.60 25.86
C GLY A 398 18.96 -19.87 26.15
N ASP A 399 18.58 -19.90 27.43
CA ASP A 399 17.42 -19.21 28.00
C ASP A 399 17.77 -17.80 28.46
N GLY A 400 16.76 -17.02 28.83
CA GLY A 400 16.94 -15.69 29.41
C GLY A 400 17.08 -14.58 28.37
N ASN A 401 16.78 -14.85 27.10
CA ASN A 401 16.72 -13.82 26.06
C ASN A 401 15.41 -13.04 26.18
N THR A 402 15.42 -11.76 25.80
CA THR A 402 14.25 -10.89 25.92
C THR A 402 13.98 -10.15 24.63
N ILE A 403 12.73 -9.76 24.41
CA ILE A 403 12.28 -8.95 23.27
C ILE A 403 11.43 -7.82 23.81
N ASP A 404 11.69 -6.62 23.29
CA ASP A 404 10.88 -5.44 23.45
C ASP A 404 10.54 -4.93 22.04
N MET A 405 9.25 -4.81 21.73
CA MET A 405 8.76 -4.53 20.39
C MET A 405 7.55 -3.61 20.41
N ASP A 406 7.54 -2.64 19.51
CA ASP A 406 6.40 -1.79 19.22
C ASP A 406 5.75 -2.24 17.92
N LEU A 407 4.45 -2.48 17.98
CA LEU A 407 3.61 -2.67 16.80
C LEU A 407 2.93 -1.34 16.49
N THR A 408 2.98 -0.93 15.23
CA THR A 408 2.28 0.26 14.72
C THR A 408 1.35 -0.17 13.60
N TYR A 409 0.08 0.18 13.71
CA TYR A 409 -0.92 -0.15 12.70
C TYR A 409 -0.46 0.33 11.30
N LYS A 410 -0.41 -0.62 10.36
CA LYS A 410 -0.08 -0.40 8.96
C LYS A 410 -1.41 -0.21 8.22
N LYS A 411 -1.69 1.04 7.90
CA LYS A 411 -2.95 1.50 7.30
C LYS A 411 -3.15 0.98 5.89
#